data_AF-A0A6L9T8J7-F1
#
_entry.id   AF-A0A6L9T8J7-F1
#
_cell.length_a   1.000
_cell.length_b   1.000
_cell.length_c   1.000
_cell.angle_alpha   90.00
_cell.angle_beta   90.00
_cell.angle_gamma   90.00
#
_symmetry.space_group_name_H-M   'P 1'
#
loop_
_entity.id
_entity.type
_entity.pdbx_description
1 polymer ?
#
loop_
_entity_poly.entity_id
_entity_poly.type
_entity_poly.pdbx_seq_one_letter_code
_entity_poly.pdbx_strand_id
1 'polypeptide(L)'
;MNGHVERHTSVSVTGDASGVVRRTMVEETVIRVDGGDAATTTSPASDGMGDCFDIDSCCDAREKAMIEALRAYLRPVNAPDCLIDRLHRCIRSAAQDAAREQR
;
A
#
# COMPACT_ATOMS: atom_id res chain seq x y z
N MET A 1 -1.95 -33.51 0.32
CA MET A 1 -1.11 -32.39 -0.16
C MET A 1 -1.75 -31.80 -1.40
N ASN A 2 -2.67 -30.85 -1.26
CA ASN A 2 -3.15 -30.03 -2.37
C ASN A 2 -3.06 -28.59 -1.87
N GLY A 3 -1.99 -27.86 -2.22
CA GLY A 3 -1.88 -26.43 -1.92
C GLY A 3 -3.01 -25.67 -2.60
N HIS A 4 -3.63 -24.72 -1.88
CA HIS A 4 -4.69 -23.91 -2.45
C HIS A 4 -4.06 -22.67 -3.10
N VAL A 5 -4.36 -22.42 -4.37
CA VAL A 5 -3.89 -21.21 -5.07
C VAL A 5 -5.05 -20.25 -5.18
N GLU A 6 -4.95 -19.12 -4.50
CA GLU A 6 -5.88 -18.01 -4.63
C GLU A 6 -5.37 -17.04 -5.68
N ARG A 7 -6.22 -16.68 -6.64
CA ARG A 7 -5.90 -15.73 -7.71
C ARG A 7 -6.81 -14.53 -7.60
N HIS A 8 -6.23 -13.36 -7.35
CA HIS A 8 -6.92 -12.09 -7.42
C HIS A 8 -6.62 -11.41 -8.75
N THR A 9 -7.65 -11.17 -9.55
CA THR A 9 -7.56 -10.47 -10.83
C THR A 9 -8.32 -9.16 -10.73
N SER A 10 -7.62 -8.04 -10.90
CA SER A 10 -8.21 -6.71 -11.03
C SER A 10 -8.15 -6.27 -12.48
N VAL A 11 -9.31 -5.91 -13.03
CA VAL A 11 -9.42 -5.36 -14.38
C VAL A 11 -10.00 -3.96 -14.27
N SER A 12 -9.21 -2.96 -14.65
CA SER A 12 -9.65 -1.58 -14.72
C SER A 12 -9.70 -1.11 -16.17
N VAL A 13 -10.85 -0.53 -16.54
CA VAL A 13 -11.11 -0.03 -17.88
C VAL A 13 -11.42 1.46 -17.77
N THR A 14 -10.71 2.26 -18.55
CA THR A 14 -10.93 3.71 -18.62
C THR A 14 -11.32 4.07 -20.05
N GLY A 15 -12.44 4.79 -20.18
CA GLY A 15 -12.92 5.35 -21.45
C GLY A 15 -12.99 6.87 -21.40
N ASP A 16 -13.19 7.50 -22.56
CA ASP A 16 -13.55 8.92 -22.60
C ASP A 16 -15.06 9.14 -22.48
N ALA A 17 -15.46 10.41 -22.45
CA ALA A 17 -16.85 10.83 -22.33
C ALA A 17 -17.77 10.34 -23.47
N SER A 18 -17.20 9.87 -24.58
CA SER A 18 -17.95 9.26 -25.69
C SER A 18 -18.21 7.76 -25.50
N GLY A 19 -17.65 7.17 -24.44
CA GLY A 19 -17.76 5.73 -24.13
C GLY A 19 -16.71 4.87 -24.82
N VAL A 20 -15.76 5.47 -25.56
CA VAL A 20 -14.67 4.73 -26.21
C VAL A 20 -13.61 4.36 -25.16
N VAL A 21 -13.30 3.07 -25.04
CA VAL A 21 -12.27 2.55 -24.14
C VAL A 21 -10.88 2.98 -24.63
N ARG A 22 -10.11 3.64 -23.76
CA ARG A 22 -8.76 4.15 -24.09
C ARG A 22 -7.65 3.34 -23.45
N ARG A 23 -7.90 2.76 -22.27
CA ARG A 23 -6.91 1.94 -21.57
C ARG A 23 -7.60 0.86 -20.75
N THR A 24 -7.08 -0.35 -20.89
CA THR A 24 -7.40 -1.50 -20.07
C THR A 24 -6.13 -1.90 -19.32
N MET A 25 -6.22 -2.01 -17.99
CA MET A 25 -5.14 -2.48 -17.15
C MET A 25 -5.60 -3.75 -16.43
N VAL A 26 -4.78 -4.78 -16.55
CA VAL A 26 -5.01 -6.08 -15.91
C VAL A 26 -3.89 -6.30 -14.93
N GLU A 27 -4.25 -6.46 -13.66
CA GLU A 27 -3.32 -6.80 -12.59
C GLU A 27 -3.74 -8.16 -12.03
N GLU A 28 -2.82 -9.12 -12.08
CA GLU A 28 -3.03 -10.47 -11.56
C GLU A 28 -2.06 -10.72 -10.41
N THR A 29 -2.61 -11.05 -9.24
CA THR A 29 -1.84 -11.47 -8.07
C THR A 29 -2.18 -12.93 -7.77
N VAL A 30 -1.15 -13.79 -7.76
CA VAL A 30 -1.29 -15.22 -7.47
C VAL A 30 -0.70 -15.50 -6.09
N ILE A 31 -1.54 -15.93 -5.16
CA ILE A 31 -1.18 -16.29 -3.80
C ILE A 31 -1.18 -17.82 -3.69
N ARG A 32 -0.05 -18.40 -3.33
CA ARG A 32 0.04 -19.84 -3.00
C ARG A 32 -0.16 -19.98 -1.50
N VAL A 33 -1.30 -20.54 -1.10
CA VAL A 33 -1.58 -20.91 0.28
C VAL A 33 -1.20 -22.38 0.43
N ASP A 34 0.01 -22.63 0.90
CA ASP A 34 0.36 -23.96 1.37
C ASP A 34 -0.53 -24.26 2.59
N GLY A 35 -1.37 -25.29 2.47
CA GLY A 35 -2.33 -25.68 3.49
C GLY A 35 -1.66 -26.24 4.75
N GLY A 36 -1.12 -25.34 5.56
CA GLY A 36 -0.59 -25.59 6.90
C GLY A 36 -0.69 -24.31 7.73
N ASP A 37 -1.78 -24.21 8.51
CA ASP A 37 -2.06 -23.31 9.64
C ASP A 37 -1.18 -22.05 9.80
N ALA A 38 -1.67 -20.90 9.31
CA ALA A 38 -1.33 -19.59 9.86
C ALA A 38 -2.30 -18.48 9.37
N ALA A 39 -3.61 -18.71 9.44
CA ALA A 39 -4.57 -17.60 9.40
C ALA A 39 -4.99 -17.31 10.85
N THR A 40 -4.31 -16.38 11.50
CA THR A 40 -4.87 -15.66 12.64
C THR A 40 -4.67 -14.18 12.42
N THR A 41 -5.79 -13.55 12.07
CA THR A 41 -6.06 -12.13 12.24
C THR A 41 -5.88 -11.74 13.70
N THR A 42 -4.73 -11.15 14.06
CA THR A 42 -4.67 -10.32 15.28
C THR A 42 -3.64 -9.20 15.13
N SER A 43 -4.06 -8.00 15.55
CA SER A 43 -3.24 -6.82 15.80
C SER A 43 -2.10 -7.09 16.83
N PRO A 44 -1.15 -6.14 17.02
CA PRO A 44 0.26 -6.43 17.26
C PRO A 44 0.56 -6.67 18.74
N ALA A 45 1.01 -7.87 19.09
CA ALA A 45 1.89 -8.12 20.23
C ALA A 45 2.37 -9.57 20.22
N SER A 46 3.67 -9.73 19.97
CA SER A 46 4.57 -10.83 20.38
C SER A 46 4.24 -12.29 20.05
N ASP A 47 5.31 -12.99 19.66
CA ASP A 47 5.55 -14.43 19.84
C ASP A 47 4.99 -15.41 18.80
N GLY A 48 5.37 -15.17 17.54
CA GLY A 48 5.31 -16.16 16.45
C GLY A 48 6.37 -15.87 15.38
N MET A 49 7.64 -15.81 15.77
CA MET A 49 8.77 -15.46 14.90
C MET A 49 9.12 -16.63 13.96
N GLY A 50 8.31 -16.88 12.94
CA GLY A 50 8.72 -17.63 11.76
C GLY A 50 9.43 -16.69 10.78
N ASP A 51 10.75 -16.85 10.64
CA ASP A 51 11.66 -16.23 9.65
C ASP A 51 11.17 -14.91 9.00
N CYS A 52 10.93 -13.88 9.80
CA CYS A 52 10.85 -12.52 9.25
C CYS A 52 12.21 -12.17 8.66
N PHE A 53 12.24 -11.61 7.45
CA PHE A 53 13.47 -11.18 6.82
C PHE A 53 14.23 -10.19 7.72
N ASP A 54 15.30 -10.68 8.34
CA ASP A 54 16.17 -9.87 9.16
C ASP A 54 17.29 -9.32 8.28
N ILE A 55 17.26 -7.99 8.10
CA ILE A 55 18.25 -7.26 7.32
C ILE A 55 19.66 -7.50 7.89
N ASP A 56 19.78 -7.70 9.21
CA ASP A 56 21.10 -7.77 9.83
C ASP A 56 21.83 -9.08 9.58
N SER A 57 21.10 -10.19 9.52
CA SER A 57 21.63 -11.52 9.21
C SER A 57 21.61 -11.88 7.73
N CYS A 58 20.70 -11.31 6.93
CA CYS A 58 20.51 -11.69 5.52
C CYS A 58 21.25 -10.81 4.51
N CYS A 59 21.70 -9.62 4.90
CA CYS A 59 22.29 -8.65 3.96
C CYS A 59 23.77 -8.36 4.22
N ASP A 60 24.51 -8.15 3.14
CA ASP A 60 25.87 -7.59 3.20
C ASP A 60 25.86 -6.06 3.39
N ALA A 61 27.05 -5.47 3.60
CA ALA A 61 27.19 -4.04 3.84
C ALA A 61 26.66 -3.17 2.69
N ARG A 62 26.78 -3.63 1.44
CA ARG A 62 26.33 -2.90 0.26
C ARG A 62 24.80 -2.95 0.16
N GLU A 63 24.20 -4.10 0.40
CA GLU A 63 22.75 -4.28 0.42
C GLU A 63 22.10 -3.46 1.53
N LYS A 64 22.69 -3.47 2.74
CA LYS A 64 22.22 -2.62 3.85
C LYS A 64 22.23 -1.13 3.47
N ALA A 65 23.32 -0.65 2.85
CA ALA A 65 23.42 0.73 2.39
C ALA A 65 22.37 1.07 1.31
N MET A 66 22.09 0.12 0.39
CA MET A 66 21.06 0.30 -0.63
C MET A 66 19.66 0.37 -0.02
N ILE A 67 19.36 -0.50 0.95
CA ILE A 67 18.09 -0.50 1.68
C ILE A 67 17.90 0.83 2.43
N GLU A 68 18.95 1.33 3.09
CA GLU A 68 18.91 2.61 3.79
C GLU A 68 18.63 3.78 2.83
N ALA A 69 19.31 3.82 1.68
CA ALA A 69 19.07 4.83 0.65
C ALA A 69 17.62 4.78 0.12
N LEU A 70 17.09 3.58 -0.13
CA LEU A 70 15.70 3.39 -0.55
C LEU A 70 14.71 3.83 0.53
N ARG A 71 14.98 3.51 1.80
CA ARG A 71 14.15 3.96 2.93
C ARG A 71 14.12 5.48 3.03
N ALA A 72 15.26 6.14 2.91
CA ALA A 72 15.33 7.60 2.94
C ALA A 72 14.52 8.24 1.81
N TYR A 73 14.54 7.63 0.61
CA TYR A 73 13.78 8.11 -0.53
C TYR A 73 12.26 7.86 -0.41
N LEU A 74 11.87 6.65 0.00
CA LEU A 74 10.47 6.21 0.03
C LEU A 74 9.73 6.63 1.30
N ARG A 75 10.45 6.85 2.39
CA ARG A 75 9.90 7.20 3.71
C ARG A 75 10.56 8.49 4.19
N PRO A 76 10.21 9.63 3.58
CA PRO A 76 10.73 10.92 4.02
C PRO A 76 10.35 11.19 5.47
N VAL A 77 11.28 11.76 6.23
CA VAL A 77 11.10 12.07 7.67
C VAL A 77 9.97 13.08 7.89
N ASN A 78 9.83 14.02 6.96
CA ASN A 78 8.80 15.04 6.98
C ASN A 78 7.86 14.85 5.79
N ALA A 79 6.59 15.16 6.00
CA ALA A 79 5.63 15.26 4.91
C ALA A 79 6.05 16.42 3.97
N PRO A 80 5.90 16.26 2.64
CA PRO A 80 6.21 17.34 1.70
C PRO A 80 5.21 18.50 1.84
N ASP A 81 5.68 19.74 1.70
CA ASP A 81 4.89 20.96 1.90
C ASP A 81 3.62 20.98 1.05
N CYS A 82 3.70 20.48 -0.20
CA CYS A 82 2.55 20.42 -1.09
C CYS A 82 1.40 19.54 -0.56
N LEU A 83 1.71 18.49 0.20
CA LEU A 83 0.72 17.65 0.86
C LEU A 83 0.08 18.40 2.01
N ILE A 84 0.87 19.07 2.84
CA ILE A 84 0.38 19.90 3.95
C ILE A 84 -0.55 21.01 3.41
N ASP A 85 -0.12 21.76 2.41
CA ASP A 85 -0.94 22.80 1.78
C ASP A 85 -2.26 22.27 1.21
N ARG A 86 -2.22 21.08 0.61
CA ARG A 86 -3.42 20.42 0.12
C ARG A 86 -4.36 20.05 1.26
N LEU A 87 -3.86 19.49 2.35
CA LEU A 87 -4.65 19.17 3.54
C LEU A 87 -5.30 20.41 4.15
N HIS A 88 -4.54 21.50 4.31
CA HIS A 88 -5.06 22.77 4.83
C HIS A 88 -6.19 23.32 3.95
N ARG A 89 -6.05 23.24 2.63
CA ARG A 89 -7.13 23.63 1.69
C ARG A 89 -8.37 22.76 1.82
N CYS A 90 -8.21 21.44 1.87
CA CYS A 90 -9.33 20.52 2.02
C CYS A 90 -10.09 20.72 3.34
N ILE A 91 -9.37 20.89 4.45
CA ILE A 91 -9.99 21.16 5.77
C ILE A 91 -10.73 22.50 5.74
N ARG A 92 -10.14 23.53 5.14
CA ARG A 92 -10.77 24.84 5.00
C ARG A 92 -12.03 24.79 4.14
N SER A 93 -12.00 24.12 3.00
CA SER A 93 -13.17 24.01 2.12
C SER A 93 -14.31 23.26 2.82
N ALA A 94 -14.00 22.14 3.48
CA ALA A 94 -14.99 21.38 4.24
C ALA A 94 -15.65 22.23 5.35
N ALA A 95 -14.88 23.07 6.05
CA ALA A 95 -15.42 23.98 7.05
C ALA A 95 -16.33 25.07 6.43
N GLN A 96 -15.98 25.58 5.25
CA GLN A 96 -16.81 26.56 4.53
C GLN A 96 -18.12 25.96 4.05
N ASP A 97 -18.09 24.73 3.56
CA ASP A 97 -19.28 24.01 3.09
C ASP A 97 -20.23 23.73 4.26
N ALA A 98 -19.72 23.25 5.39
CA ALA A 98 -20.51 23.05 6.60
C ALA A 98 -21.16 24.35 7.11
N ALA A 99 -20.47 25.49 7.00
CA ALA A 99 -21.02 26.78 7.40
C ALA A 99 -22.11 27.30 6.44
N ARG A 100 -22.07 26.90 5.16
CA ARG A 100 -23.10 27.25 4.17
C ARG A 100 -24.38 26.44 4.36
N GLU A 101 -24.27 25.18 4.74
CA GLU A 101 -25.43 24.31 4.95
C GLU A 101 -26.23 24.65 6.23
N GLN A 102 -25.65 25.45 7.13
CA GLN A 102 -26.33 25.96 8.33
C GLN A 102 -27.06 27.31 8.11
N ARG A 103 -27.11 27.81 6.87
CA ARG A 103 -27.81 29.03 6.47
C ARG A 103 -28.98 28.72 5.55
#